data_AF-B6F257-F1
#
_entry.id   AF-B6F257-F1
#
_cell.length_a   1.000
_cell.length_b   1.000
_cell.length_c   1.000
_cell.angle_alpha   90.00
_cell.angle_beta   90.00
_cell.angle_gamma   90.00
#
_symmetry.space_group_name_H-M   'P 1'
#
loop_
_entity.id
_entity.type
_entity.pdbx_description
1 polymer ?
#
loop_
_entity_poly.entity_id
_entity_poly.type
_entity_poly.pdbx_seq_one_letter_code
_entity_poly.pdbx_strand_id
1 'polypeptide(L)'
;NIGLINSLSTFARVNEYGFIEAPYRWVDPKTGIVTEQIDYLTADEEDNYIVAQANAKLTEESKFADEIVIVRYNKQADNILSMPSDRVDYMDVSPKQVVSVATALIPFLENDDCN
;
A
#
# COMPACT_ATOMS: atom_id res chain seq x y z
N ASN A 1 -11.82 -17.30 19.83
CA ASN A 1 -10.99 -16.08 19.90
C ASN A 1 -10.16 -15.82 18.64
N ILE A 2 -9.94 -16.81 17.76
CA ILE A 2 -9.41 -16.57 16.41
C ILE A 2 -10.35 -15.57 15.69
N GLY A 3 -9.79 -14.49 15.14
CA GLY A 3 -10.52 -13.43 14.42
C GLY A 3 -11.24 -12.38 15.28
N LEU A 4 -11.30 -12.55 16.61
CA LEU A 4 -11.89 -11.56 17.55
C LEU A 4 -10.83 -10.67 18.22
N ILE A 5 -9.56 -11.11 18.20
CA ILE A 5 -8.41 -10.36 18.70
C ILE A 5 -7.45 -10.22 17.53
N ASN A 6 -7.37 -9.02 16.98
CA ASN A 6 -6.44 -8.70 15.89
C ASN A 6 -5.32 -7.80 16.43
N SER A 7 -4.13 -7.94 15.84
CA SER A 7 -2.99 -7.06 16.11
C SER A 7 -2.93 -5.98 15.04
N LEU A 8 -2.60 -4.76 15.45
CA LEU A 8 -2.44 -3.63 14.55
C LEU A 8 -1.21 -3.85 13.63
N SER A 9 -1.34 -3.52 12.33
CA SER A 9 -0.23 -3.58 11.39
C SER A 9 0.88 -2.60 11.79
N THR A 10 2.13 -2.93 11.41
CA THR A 10 3.35 -2.23 11.86
C THR A 10 3.33 -0.71 11.67
N PHE A 11 2.61 -0.22 10.65
CA PHE A 11 2.54 1.20 10.30
C PHE A 11 1.16 1.83 10.47
N ALA A 12 0.15 1.07 10.91
CA ALA A 12 -1.19 1.60 11.05
C ALA A 12 -1.29 2.53 12.26
N ARG A 13 -2.02 3.63 12.12
CA ARG A 13 -2.32 4.59 13.20
C ARG A 13 -3.82 4.72 13.40
N VAL A 14 -4.24 5.18 14.57
CA VAL A 14 -5.65 5.50 14.85
C VAL A 14 -5.78 7.01 14.87
N ASN A 15 -6.71 7.56 14.09
CA ASN A 15 -6.98 9.00 14.07
C ASN A 15 -7.87 9.44 15.25
N GLU A 16 -8.09 10.74 15.40
CA GLU A 16 -8.86 11.31 16.52
C GLU A 16 -10.32 10.84 16.58
N TYR A 17 -10.84 10.31 15.47
CA TYR A 17 -12.20 9.79 15.34
C TYR A 17 -12.27 8.27 15.57
N GLY A 18 -11.14 7.61 15.79
CA GLY A 18 -11.07 6.17 16.06
C GLY A 18 -10.94 5.29 14.82
N PHE A 19 -10.74 5.86 13.62
CA PHE A 19 -10.51 5.08 12.40
C PHE A 19 -9.04 4.68 12.27
N ILE A 20 -8.82 3.49 11.70
CA ILE A 20 -7.49 2.99 11.37
C ILE A 20 -7.06 3.62 10.03
N GLU A 21 -5.87 4.19 10.01
CA GLU A 21 -5.23 4.76 8.82
C GLU A 21 -3.93 4.03 8.52
N ALA A 22 -3.61 3.90 7.23
CA ALA A 22 -2.35 3.35 6.75
C ALA A 22 -1.58 4.40 5.94
N PRO A 23 -0.24 4.41 5.99
CA PRO A 23 0.56 5.39 5.25
C PRO A 23 0.76 4.98 3.79
N TYR A 24 0.73 5.96 2.89
CA TYR A 24 0.98 5.79 1.47
C TYR A 24 1.88 6.91 0.96
N ARG A 25 2.75 6.60 -0.01
CA ARG A 25 3.56 7.59 -0.70
C ARG A 25 2.73 8.25 -1.79
N TRP A 26 2.71 9.58 -1.81
CA TRP A 26 2.01 10.33 -2.85
C TRP A 26 2.76 10.29 -4.18
N VAL A 27 2.04 10.02 -5.27
CA VAL A 27 2.56 10.13 -6.64
C VAL A 27 2.10 11.48 -7.23
N ASP A 28 3.04 12.32 -7.61
CA ASP A 28 2.71 13.64 -8.18
C ASP A 28 2.04 13.46 -9.56
N PRO A 29 0.77 13.85 -9.74
CA PRO A 29 0.03 13.64 -10.99
C PRO A 29 0.57 14.44 -12.16
N LYS A 30 1.40 15.47 -11.91
CA LYS A 30 2.01 16.28 -12.98
C LYS A 30 3.31 15.68 -13.49
N THR A 31 4.07 15.01 -12.62
CA THR A 31 5.44 14.55 -12.93
C THR A 31 5.56 13.03 -12.98
N GLY A 32 4.59 12.29 -12.42
CA GLY A 32 4.63 10.83 -12.27
C GLY A 32 5.70 10.35 -11.29
N ILE A 33 6.24 11.26 -10.47
CA ILE A 33 7.30 10.96 -9.50
C ILE A 33 6.63 10.50 -8.21
N VAL A 34 7.08 9.35 -7.71
CA VAL A 34 6.74 8.88 -6.37
C VAL A 34 7.53 9.72 -5.37
N THR A 35 6.81 10.52 -4.59
CA THR A 35 7.42 11.47 -3.66
C THR A 35 7.76 10.80 -2.32
N GLU A 36 8.52 11.51 -1.47
CA GLU A 36 8.75 11.14 -0.07
C GLU A 36 7.64 11.65 0.86
N GLN A 37 6.61 12.31 0.32
CA GLN A 37 5.44 12.73 1.09
C GLN A 37 4.61 11.49 1.43
N ILE A 38 4.35 11.31 2.72
CA ILE A 38 3.52 10.24 3.25
C ILE A 38 2.19 10.82 3.70
N ASP A 39 1.13 10.40 3.04
CA ASP A 39 -0.24 10.66 3.47
C ASP A 39 -0.77 9.42 4.17
N TYR A 40 -1.60 9.61 5.19
CA TYR A 40 -2.27 8.53 5.89
C TYR A 40 -3.72 8.53 5.49
N LEU A 41 -4.18 7.41 4.96
CA LEU A 41 -5.52 7.26 4.42
C LEU A 41 -6.30 6.26 5.27
N THR A 42 -7.56 6.60 5.54
CA THR A 42 -8.55 5.64 6.03
C THR A 42 -8.96 4.68 4.91
N ALA A 43 -9.61 3.57 5.25
CA ALA A 43 -10.08 2.59 4.26
C ALA A 43 -11.05 3.21 3.23
N ASP A 44 -11.98 4.07 3.68
CA ASP A 44 -12.94 4.75 2.79
C ASP A 44 -12.25 5.75 1.84
N GLU A 45 -11.15 6.38 2.29
CA GLU A 45 -10.36 7.28 1.45
C GLU A 45 -9.55 6.50 0.41
N GLU A 46 -8.86 5.42 0.82
CA GLU A 46 -8.08 4.54 -0.06
C GLU A 46 -8.91 4.04 -1.25
N ASP A 47 -10.18 3.68 -1.03
CA ASP A 47 -11.09 3.20 -2.07
C ASP A 47 -11.28 4.17 -3.24
N ASN A 48 -10.94 5.45 -3.08
CA ASN A 48 -11.03 6.45 -4.14
C ASN A 48 -9.78 6.56 -5.01
N TYR A 49 -8.69 5.89 -4.64
CA TYR A 49 -7.38 6.05 -5.26
C TYR A 49 -6.85 4.74 -5.86
N ILE A 50 -5.97 4.88 -6.85
CA ILE A 50 -5.25 3.77 -7.47
C ILE A 50 -3.90 3.64 -6.77
N VAL A 51 -3.69 2.54 -6.05
CA VAL A 51 -2.50 2.32 -5.22
C VAL A 51 -1.56 1.30 -5.86
N ALA A 52 -0.33 1.70 -6.18
CA ALA A 52 0.72 0.79 -6.64
C ALA A 52 1.37 0.03 -5.46
N GLN A 53 1.83 -1.19 -5.73
CA GLN A 53 2.54 -2.00 -4.74
C GLN A 53 3.94 -1.45 -4.43
N ALA A 54 4.41 -1.64 -3.21
CA ALA A 54 5.74 -1.18 -2.76
C ALA A 54 6.93 -1.83 -3.51
N ASN A 55 6.70 -2.96 -4.19
CA ASN A 55 7.71 -3.68 -4.98
C ASN A 55 7.78 -3.23 -6.45
N ALA A 56 6.95 -2.26 -6.87
CA ALA A 56 7.02 -1.69 -8.20
C ALA A 56 8.40 -1.08 -8.44
N LYS A 57 9.01 -1.38 -9.59
CA LYS A 57 10.35 -0.90 -9.89
C LYS A 57 10.32 0.60 -10.16
N LEU A 58 11.17 1.33 -9.46
CA LEU A 58 11.38 2.76 -9.67
C LEU A 58 12.74 3.03 -10.34
N THR A 59 12.81 4.09 -11.13
CA THR A 59 14.05 4.66 -11.68
C THR A 59 14.80 5.44 -10.61
N GLU A 60 16.04 5.87 -10.90
CA GLU A 60 16.81 6.75 -10.00
C GLU A 60 16.10 8.08 -9.70
N GLU A 61 15.28 8.59 -10.63
CA GLU A 61 14.42 9.77 -10.43
C GLU A 61 13.12 9.49 -9.66
N SER A 62 12.94 8.30 -9.09
CA SER A 62 11.71 7.87 -8.39
C SER A 62 10.45 7.84 -9.27
N LYS A 63 10.57 7.59 -10.57
CA LYS A 63 9.44 7.30 -11.47
C LYS A 63 9.27 5.80 -11.65
N PHE A 64 8.09 5.34 -12.05
CA PHE A 64 7.90 3.94 -12.43
C PHE A 64 8.77 3.58 -13.64
N ALA A 65 9.53 2.49 -13.51
CA ALA A 65 10.40 1.99 -14.58
C ALA A 65 9.59 1.25 -15.67
N ASP A 66 8.45 0.68 -15.30
CA ASP A 66 7.54 -0.03 -16.19
C ASP A 66 6.35 0.89 -16.58
N GLU A 67 5.91 0.82 -17.84
CA GLU A 67 4.75 1.59 -18.33
C GLU A 67 3.42 1.06 -17.76
N ILE A 68 3.37 -0.22 -17.42
CA ILE A 68 2.21 -0.90 -16.85
C ILE A 68 2.62 -1.44 -15.49
N VAL A 69 1.87 -1.09 -14.45
CA VAL A 69 2.12 -1.48 -13.07
C VAL A 69 0.91 -2.17 -12.47
N ILE A 70 1.18 -3.10 -11.55
CA ILE A 70 0.13 -3.78 -10.79
C ILE A 70 -0.33 -2.85 -9.67
N VAL A 71 -1.63 -2.58 -9.64
CA VAL A 71 -2.28 -1.65 -8.74
C VAL A 71 -3.44 -2.31 -8.02
N ARG A 72 -3.74 -1.79 -6.83
CA ARG A 72 -4.96 -2.05 -6.09
C ARG A 72 -5.96 -0.93 -6.33
N TYR A 73 -7.18 -1.28 -6.74
CA TYR A 73 -8.28 -0.34 -6.92
C TYR A 73 -9.61 -0.98 -6.52
N ASN A 74 -10.04 -0.71 -5.28
CA ASN A 74 -11.14 -1.40 -4.62
C ASN A 74 -12.55 -1.10 -5.19
N LYS A 75 -12.66 -0.19 -6.17
CA LYS A 75 -13.93 0.13 -6.86
C LYS A 75 -14.24 -0.78 -8.04
N GLN A 76 -13.33 -1.65 -8.45
CA GLN A 76 -13.57 -2.63 -9.52
C GLN A 76 -13.75 -4.04 -8.94
N ALA A 77 -14.50 -4.89 -9.65
CA ALA A 77 -14.80 -6.25 -9.21
C ALA A 77 -13.53 -7.10 -8.99
N ASP A 78 -12.46 -6.80 -9.75
CA ASP A 78 -11.13 -7.31 -9.53
C ASP A 78 -10.30 -6.24 -8.80
N ASN A 79 -10.05 -6.44 -7.51
CA ASN A 79 -9.34 -5.48 -6.67
C ASN A 79 -7.87 -5.28 -7.07
N ILE A 80 -7.30 -6.17 -7.90
CA ILE A 80 -5.92 -6.12 -8.40
C ILE A 80 -5.98 -6.02 -9.92
N LEU A 81 -5.42 -4.95 -10.46
CA LEU A 81 -5.44 -4.63 -11.88
C LEU A 81 -4.03 -4.30 -12.37
N SER A 82 -3.83 -4.37 -13.69
CA SER A 82 -2.65 -3.78 -14.34
C SER A 82 -3.09 -2.49 -15.03
N MET A 83 -2.51 -1.37 -14.64
CA MET A 83 -2.85 -0.05 -15.18
C MET A 83 -1.60 0.70 -15.65
N PRO A 84 -1.75 1.62 -16.61
CA PRO A 84 -0.70 2.58 -16.94
C PRO A 84 -0.18 3.31 -15.70
N SER A 85 1.14 3.49 -15.60
CA SER A 85 1.78 4.11 -14.43
C SER A 85 1.39 5.58 -14.22
N ASP A 86 0.90 6.26 -15.26
CA ASP A 86 0.38 7.64 -15.18
C ASP A 86 -0.99 7.76 -14.49
N ARG A 87 -1.67 6.64 -14.22
CA ARG A 87 -2.94 6.60 -13.50
C ARG A 87 -2.78 6.30 -12.01
N VAL A 88 -1.56 6.11 -11.53
CA VAL A 88 -1.31 5.78 -10.12
C VAL A 88 -1.36 7.06 -9.28
N ASP A 89 -2.15 7.03 -8.20
CA ASP A 89 -2.27 8.16 -7.28
C ASP A 89 -1.33 8.01 -6.07
N TYR A 90 -1.17 6.77 -5.59
CA TYR A 90 -0.42 6.45 -4.37
C TYR A 90 0.41 5.17 -4.54
N MET A 91 1.42 4.97 -3.70
CA MET A 91 2.21 3.74 -3.63
C MET A 91 2.34 3.28 -2.17
N ASP A 92 2.23 1.98 -1.92
CA ASP A 92 2.47 1.40 -0.59
C ASP A 92 3.89 1.78 -0.08
N VAL A 93 4.03 2.09 1.22
CA VAL A 93 5.32 2.50 1.80
C VAL A 93 6.28 1.33 1.94
N SER A 94 5.75 0.14 2.24
CA SER A 94 6.57 -1.06 2.46
C SER A 94 5.79 -2.34 2.21
N PRO A 95 6.42 -3.41 1.68
CA PRO A 95 5.81 -4.74 1.66
C PRO A 95 5.43 -5.25 3.07
N LYS A 96 6.06 -4.72 4.13
CA LYS A 96 5.75 -5.06 5.53
C LYS A 96 4.52 -4.34 6.08
N GLN A 97 3.87 -3.47 5.29
CA GLN A 97 2.72 -2.69 5.72
C GLN A 97 1.49 -3.54 6.06
N VAL A 98 1.39 -4.74 5.46
CA VAL A 98 0.28 -5.67 5.68
C VAL A 98 0.48 -6.53 6.95
N VAL A 99 1.69 -6.57 7.51
CA VAL A 99 2.02 -7.46 8.63
C VAL A 99 2.12 -6.73 9.97
N SER A 100 1.64 -7.39 11.03
CA SER A 100 1.84 -6.96 12.42
C SER A 100 3.32 -7.02 12.81
N VAL A 101 3.72 -6.25 13.82
CA VAL A 101 5.10 -6.20 14.36
C VAL A 101 5.61 -7.61 14.72
N ALA A 102 4.75 -8.48 15.25
CA ALA A 102 5.12 -9.85 15.60
C ALA A 102 5.40 -10.72 14.36
N THR A 103 4.61 -10.53 13.30
CA THR A 103 4.72 -11.28 12.04
C THR A 103 5.89 -10.79 11.19
N ALA A 104 6.25 -9.51 11.28
CA ALA A 104 7.40 -8.93 10.59
C ALA A 104 8.78 -9.46 11.06
N LEU A 105 8.81 -10.17 12.20
CA LEU A 105 10.02 -10.77 12.78
C LEU A 105 10.25 -12.22 12.34
N ILE A 106 9.34 -12.81 11.56
CA ILE A 106 9.51 -14.16 11.00
C ILE A 106 10.38 -14.04 9.74
N PRO A 107 11.61 -14.59 9.73
CA PRO A 107 12.45 -14.60 8.54
C PRO A 107 11.84 -15.55 7.48
N PHE A 108 11.80 -15.13 6.22
CA PHE A 108 11.28 -15.90 5.07
C PHE A 108 9.77 -16.21 5.12
N LEU A 109 8.96 -15.32 5.72
CA LEU A 109 7.50 -15.45 5.82
C LEU A 109 6.82 -15.72 4.47
N GLU A 110 7.37 -15.19 3.37
CA GLU A 110 6.86 -15.41 2.02
C GLU A 110 6.92 -16.88 1.55
N ASN A 111 7.65 -17.73 2.27
CA ASN A 111 7.77 -19.17 2.01
C ASN A 111 7.00 -20.02 3.04
N ASP A 112 6.33 -19.41 4.02
CA ASP A 112 5.63 -20.10 5.10
C ASP A 112 4.11 -20.07 4.86
N ASP A 113 3.44 -21.18 5.12
CA ASP A 113 1.99 -21.32 4.88
C ASP A 113 1.19 -20.72 6.06
N CYS A 114 0.03 -20.13 5.80
CA CYS A 114 -0.63 -19.19 6.71
C CYS A 114 -1.49 -19.86 7.81
N ASN A 115 -1.10 -21.05 8.32
CA ASN A 115 -1.96 -21.93 9.13
C ASN A 115 -1.48 -22.14 10.58
#